data_AF-A0A4S2RT10-F1
#
_entry.id   AF-A0A4S2RT10-F1
#
_cell.length_a   1.000
_cell.length_b   1.000
_cell.length_c   1.000
_cell.angle_alpha   90.00
_cell.angle_beta   90.00
_cell.angle_gamma   90.00
#
_symmetry.space_group_name_H-M   'P 1'
#
loop_
_entity.id
_entity.type
_entity.pdbx_description
1 polymer ?
#
loop_
_entity_poly.entity_id
_entity_poly.type
_entity_poly.pdbx_seq_one_letter_code
_entity_poly.pdbx_strand_id
1 'polypeptide(L)'
;MNRSRPARAALALLTAAVLALGAGACGGRATTHHKPGTSHAEDTGSNGRLLSADDGDGHRLRQVGADGAPAVSIAVRADSEDGWNVHLTVRNFRFTPDSVGGAALAGHGHARLFLDGHPLARVYGAWFHLPQSLLRAAGGGTRLTAGLYADDHTAWAVGSTPVRAAATLGDASPSAGATPDENTTTVDIAVKDGKVSPAPGRTEVKKGRTVRLRIRSDRDDTLHVHGYDKKATLPAGRTVTVTFTADRTGLFEVETHESDLLLTQLVVR
;
A
#
# COMPACT_ATOMS: atom_id res chain seq x y z
N MET A 1 97.94 11.97 -16.61
CA MET A 1 96.61 11.33 -16.58
C MET A 1 95.63 12.19 -15.79
N ASN A 2 94.39 12.23 -16.29
CA ASN A 2 93.13 12.64 -15.68
C ASN A 2 92.91 14.07 -15.12
N ARG A 3 91.88 14.67 -15.74
CA ARG A 3 91.32 16.01 -15.59
C ARG A 3 90.69 16.25 -14.21
N SER A 4 91.01 17.41 -13.63
CA SER A 4 90.28 18.06 -12.54
C SER A 4 88.93 18.61 -13.05
N ARG A 5 87.84 18.31 -12.34
CA ARG A 5 86.46 18.76 -12.63
C ARG A 5 86.25 20.23 -12.19
N PRO A 6 85.19 20.91 -12.69
CA PRO A 6 83.98 20.91 -11.88
C PRO A 6 82.72 20.64 -12.69
N ALA A 7 81.97 19.61 -12.29
CA ALA A 7 80.59 19.44 -12.72
C ALA A 7 79.74 20.46 -11.96
N ARG A 8 78.95 21.23 -12.70
CA ARG A 8 77.96 22.18 -12.20
C ARG A 8 77.00 21.45 -11.25
N ALA A 9 76.90 21.92 -10.00
CA ALA A 9 75.84 21.53 -9.09
C ALA A 9 74.51 22.05 -9.66
N ALA A 10 73.67 21.16 -10.19
CA ALA A 10 72.29 21.45 -10.48
C ALA A 10 71.50 21.31 -9.17
N LEU A 11 71.11 22.46 -8.61
CA LEU A 11 70.23 22.57 -7.46
C LEU A 11 68.82 22.11 -7.90
N ALA A 12 68.47 20.86 -7.63
CA ALA A 12 67.10 20.39 -7.79
C ALA A 12 66.26 20.95 -6.63
N LEU A 13 65.56 22.04 -6.88
CA LEU A 13 64.53 22.58 -5.99
C LEU A 13 63.35 21.59 -5.95
N LEU A 14 63.26 20.83 -4.86
CA LEU A 14 62.05 20.12 -4.44
C LEU A 14 61.01 21.15 -3.97
N THR A 15 60.20 21.67 -4.89
CA THR A 15 58.97 22.38 -4.53
C THR A 15 57.89 21.36 -4.21
N ALA A 16 57.80 20.98 -2.93
CA ALA A 16 56.62 20.32 -2.40
C ALA A 16 55.46 21.33 -2.37
N ALA A 17 54.71 21.42 -3.47
CA ALA A 17 53.43 22.12 -3.50
C ALA A 17 52.41 21.27 -2.74
N VAL A 18 52.25 21.54 -1.44
CA VAL A 18 51.09 21.10 -0.67
C VAL A 18 49.89 21.86 -1.20
N LEU A 19 49.21 21.29 -2.20
CA LEU A 19 47.87 21.72 -2.57
C LEU A 19 46.93 21.24 -1.47
N ALA A 20 46.68 22.09 -0.48
CA ALA A 20 45.54 21.93 0.40
C ALA A 20 44.29 22.15 -0.48
N LEU A 21 43.72 21.06 -1.02
CA LEU A 21 42.41 21.07 -1.64
C LEU A 21 41.36 21.36 -0.56
N GLY A 22 41.17 22.63 -0.26
CA GLY A 22 39.94 23.14 0.33
C GLY A 22 38.83 23.10 -0.71
N ALA A 23 38.39 21.89 -1.09
CA ALA A 23 37.12 21.72 -1.75
C ALA A 23 36.04 21.95 -0.69
N GLY A 24 35.74 23.21 -0.42
CA GLY A 24 34.45 23.60 0.14
C GLY A 24 33.41 23.13 -0.88
N ALA A 25 32.87 21.94 -0.66
CA ALA A 25 31.74 21.45 -1.41
C ALA A 25 30.58 22.42 -1.15
N CYS A 26 30.41 23.38 -2.04
CA CYS A 26 29.14 24.08 -2.23
C CYS A 26 28.15 23.08 -2.85
N GLY A 27 27.86 22.00 -2.13
CA GLY A 27 26.65 21.23 -2.34
C GLY A 27 25.55 21.97 -1.60
N GLY A 28 24.65 22.62 -2.33
CA GLY A 28 23.44 23.17 -1.73
C GLY A 28 22.73 22.10 -0.90
N ARG A 29 22.12 22.51 0.21
CA ARG A 29 21.41 21.61 1.12
C ARG A 29 20.29 20.87 0.40
N ALA A 30 19.90 19.71 0.93
CA ALA A 30 18.73 19.00 0.44
C ALA A 30 17.49 19.90 0.56
N THR A 31 16.90 20.24 -0.58
CA THR A 31 15.66 21.02 -0.65
C THR A 31 14.56 20.19 -1.29
N THR A 32 13.32 20.42 -0.88
CA THR A 32 12.15 19.97 -1.64
C THR A 32 12.09 20.70 -2.98
N HIS A 33 11.71 20.00 -4.06
CA HIS A 33 11.30 20.66 -5.29
C HIS A 33 9.82 21.04 -5.17
N HIS A 34 9.52 22.31 -5.45
CA HIS A 34 8.16 22.83 -5.53
C HIS A 34 8.08 23.79 -6.73
N LYS A 35 6.86 24.18 -7.13
CA LYS A 35 6.59 25.15 -8.20
C LYS A 35 7.36 26.47 -7.99
N PRO A 36 7.67 27.23 -9.07
CA PRO A 36 8.22 28.58 -8.94
C PRO A 36 7.38 29.42 -7.95
N GLY A 37 8.02 30.02 -6.95
CA GLY A 37 7.38 30.90 -5.96
C GLY A 37 7.10 30.31 -4.57
N THR A 38 7.71 29.18 -4.21
CA THR A 38 7.62 28.57 -2.87
C THR A 38 8.99 28.53 -2.19
N SER A 39 9.05 28.67 -0.87
CA SER A 39 10.31 28.69 -0.11
C SER A 39 10.95 27.30 -0.02
N HIS A 40 12.27 27.21 -0.18
CA HIS A 40 13.04 26.00 0.11
C HIS A 40 13.05 25.76 1.63
N ALA A 41 12.44 24.66 2.09
CA ALA A 41 12.72 24.15 3.42
C ALA A 41 14.02 23.36 3.35
N GLU A 42 15.10 23.91 3.91
CA GLU A 42 16.36 23.21 4.06
C GLU A 42 16.27 22.23 5.24
N ASP A 43 16.61 20.96 5.02
CA ASP A 43 16.67 20.00 6.10
C ASP A 43 18.02 20.03 6.83
N THR A 44 17.97 19.92 8.15
CA THR A 44 19.10 19.93 9.08
C THR A 44 19.32 18.59 9.79
N GLY A 45 18.43 17.61 9.56
CA GLY A 45 18.49 16.26 10.13
C GLY A 45 19.34 15.27 9.32
N SER A 46 19.56 14.08 9.89
CA SER A 46 20.20 12.98 9.18
C SER A 46 19.20 12.33 8.22
N ASN A 47 19.48 12.40 6.92
CA ASN A 47 18.67 11.78 5.85
C ASN A 47 19.01 10.32 5.56
N GLY A 48 19.61 9.62 6.53
CA GLY A 48 20.10 8.26 6.36
C GLY A 48 21.40 8.16 5.56
N ARG A 49 22.04 6.98 5.64
CA ARG A 49 23.31 6.67 4.99
C ARG A 49 23.07 5.92 3.70
N LEU A 50 23.62 6.40 2.58
CA LEU A 50 23.62 5.64 1.33
C LEU A 50 24.59 4.45 1.40
N LEU A 51 24.09 3.27 1.05
CA LEU A 51 24.88 2.06 0.93
C LEU A 51 25.33 1.87 -0.53
N SER A 52 26.36 1.04 -0.72
CA SER A 52 26.77 0.61 -2.06
C SER A 52 25.83 -0.47 -2.61
N ALA A 53 25.13 -1.20 -1.74
CA ALA A 53 24.12 -2.17 -2.12
C ALA A 53 22.84 -1.50 -2.63
N ASP A 54 22.10 -2.20 -3.48
CA ASP A 54 20.78 -1.84 -3.98
C ASP A 54 19.70 -2.83 -3.50
N ASP A 55 18.45 -2.54 -3.82
CA ASP A 55 17.27 -3.30 -3.41
C ASP A 55 16.92 -4.50 -4.30
N GLY A 56 17.80 -4.85 -5.24
CA GLY A 56 17.57 -5.88 -6.26
C GLY A 56 16.88 -5.33 -7.52
N ASP A 57 16.36 -4.11 -7.48
CA ASP A 57 15.71 -3.41 -8.58
C ASP A 57 16.57 -2.24 -9.12
N GLY A 58 17.85 -2.17 -8.71
CA GLY A 58 18.80 -1.14 -9.13
C GLY A 58 18.70 0.17 -8.33
N HIS A 59 17.93 0.21 -7.24
CA HIS A 59 17.84 1.39 -6.37
C HIS A 59 18.74 1.26 -5.16
N ARG A 60 19.72 2.16 -5.03
CA ARG A 60 20.63 2.18 -3.88
C ARG A 60 19.86 2.27 -2.56
N LEU A 61 20.31 1.52 -1.57
CA LEU A 61 19.71 1.52 -0.24
C LEU A 61 20.11 2.78 0.54
N ARG A 62 19.13 3.39 1.20
CA ARG A 62 19.28 4.48 2.15
C ARG A 62 18.94 3.97 3.54
N GLN A 63 19.98 3.63 4.29
CA GLN A 63 19.86 3.05 5.62
C GLN A 63 19.51 4.10 6.66
N VAL A 64 18.53 3.79 7.51
CA VAL A 64 18.23 4.51 8.75
C VAL A 64 18.32 3.58 9.95
N GLY A 65 18.37 4.15 11.16
CA GLY A 65 18.28 3.39 12.40
C GLY A 65 16.90 2.75 12.56
N ALA A 66 16.81 1.62 13.26
CA ALA A 66 15.54 0.92 13.48
C ALA A 66 14.53 1.77 14.29
N ASP A 67 15.05 2.54 15.25
CA ASP A 67 14.26 3.49 16.02
C ASP A 67 13.80 4.63 15.10
N GLY A 68 12.48 4.76 14.93
CA GLY A 68 11.90 5.78 14.07
C GLY A 68 11.99 5.47 12.57
N ALA A 69 12.43 4.27 12.16
CA ALA A 69 12.44 3.87 10.75
C ALA A 69 11.06 3.99 10.09
N PRO A 70 11.00 4.36 8.80
CA PRO A 70 9.77 4.26 8.04
C PRO A 70 9.35 2.79 7.95
N ALA A 71 8.04 2.55 7.99
CA ALA A 71 7.46 1.23 7.88
C ALA A 71 6.22 1.28 6.99
N VAL A 72 5.93 0.15 6.32
CA VAL A 72 4.75 -0.05 5.50
C VAL A 72 4.12 -1.40 5.81
N SER A 73 2.80 -1.47 5.80
CA SER A 73 2.03 -2.70 5.65
C SER A 73 1.06 -2.55 4.49
N ILE A 74 0.73 -3.67 3.85
CA ILE A 74 -0.14 -3.71 2.67
C ILE A 74 -1.37 -4.58 2.95
N ALA A 75 -2.54 -4.07 2.59
CA ALA A 75 -3.78 -4.82 2.54
C ALA A 75 -4.36 -4.74 1.13
N VAL A 76 -4.84 -5.86 0.61
CA VAL A 76 -5.46 -5.97 -0.72
C VAL A 76 -6.86 -6.51 -0.58
N ARG A 77 -7.81 -5.94 -1.31
CA ARG A 77 -9.20 -6.39 -1.36
C ARG A 77 -9.70 -6.34 -2.78
N ALA A 78 -10.36 -7.40 -3.24
CA ALA A 78 -11.03 -7.38 -4.53
C ALA A 78 -12.02 -6.21 -4.57
N ASP A 79 -11.95 -5.42 -5.64
CA ASP A 79 -12.91 -4.36 -5.90
C ASP A 79 -14.15 -4.96 -6.58
N SER A 80 -15.35 -4.40 -6.32
CA SER A 80 -16.61 -4.95 -6.85
C SER A 80 -16.79 -4.67 -8.35
N GLU A 81 -16.11 -3.65 -8.87
CA GLU A 81 -16.18 -3.24 -10.27
C GLU A 81 -15.05 -3.88 -11.07
N ASP A 82 -13.79 -3.64 -10.69
CA ASP A 82 -12.60 -4.16 -11.40
C ASP A 82 -11.37 -4.32 -10.49
N GLY A 83 -10.67 -5.45 -10.60
CA GLY A 83 -9.36 -5.62 -9.96
C GLY A 83 -9.39 -5.54 -8.43
N TRP A 84 -8.48 -4.75 -7.85
CA TRP A 84 -8.16 -4.74 -6.43
C TRP A 84 -7.98 -3.33 -5.87
N ASN A 85 -8.54 -3.08 -4.69
CA ASN A 85 -8.16 -1.95 -3.86
C ASN A 85 -6.97 -2.32 -2.97
N VAL A 86 -5.88 -1.58 -3.12
CA VAL A 86 -4.66 -1.70 -2.34
C VAL A 86 -4.61 -0.57 -1.32
N HIS A 87 -4.45 -0.91 -0.04
CA HIS A 87 -4.24 0.05 1.04
C HIS A 87 -2.85 -0.12 1.65
N LEU A 88 -2.07 0.94 1.66
CA LEU A 88 -0.78 1.06 2.31
C LEU A 88 -0.96 1.81 3.62
N THR A 89 -0.70 1.14 4.74
CA THR A 89 -0.58 1.80 6.04
C THR A 89 0.89 2.06 6.30
N VAL A 90 1.24 3.32 6.55
CA VAL A 90 2.63 3.72 6.75
C VAL A 90 2.84 4.33 8.13
N ARG A 91 4.05 4.15 8.69
CA ARG A 91 4.48 4.75 9.96
C ARG A 91 5.82 5.43 9.76
N ASN A 92 6.03 6.58 10.41
CA ASN A 92 7.24 7.41 10.25
C ASN A 92 7.57 7.69 8.78
N PHE A 93 6.53 7.77 7.95
CA PHE A 93 6.66 8.01 6.53
C PHE A 93 5.54 8.93 6.04
N ARG A 94 5.87 9.84 5.14
CA ARG A 94 4.94 10.77 4.50
C ARG A 94 5.09 10.68 2.98
N PHE A 95 3.98 10.50 2.30
CA PHE A 95 3.95 10.63 0.84
C PHE A 95 4.16 12.09 0.43
N THR A 96 5.08 12.33 -0.50
CA THR A 96 5.46 13.67 -1.00
C THR A 96 5.44 13.72 -2.53
N PRO A 97 4.28 13.50 -3.19
CA PRO A 97 4.17 13.51 -4.66
C PRO A 97 4.81 14.73 -5.33
N ASP A 98 4.65 15.90 -4.71
CA ASP A 98 5.14 17.17 -5.28
C ASP A 98 6.67 17.30 -5.24
N SER A 99 7.38 16.44 -4.50
CA SER A 99 8.83 16.53 -4.28
C SER A 99 9.62 15.38 -4.92
N VAL A 100 8.94 14.41 -5.54
CA VAL A 100 9.59 13.28 -6.22
C VAL A 100 10.55 13.77 -7.30
N GLY A 101 11.75 13.21 -7.32
CA GLY A 101 12.89 13.68 -8.13
C GLY A 101 13.79 14.69 -7.40
N GLY A 102 13.38 15.17 -6.23
CA GLY A 102 14.18 16.05 -5.36
C GLY A 102 15.08 15.30 -4.39
N ALA A 103 15.64 16.03 -3.43
CA ALA A 103 16.53 15.45 -2.43
C ALA A 103 15.77 14.55 -1.44
N ALA A 104 16.44 13.51 -0.93
CA ALA A 104 15.87 12.66 0.10
C ALA A 104 15.73 13.40 1.44
N LEU A 105 14.51 13.38 1.99
CA LEU A 105 14.21 13.79 3.36
C LEU A 105 13.79 12.57 4.20
N ALA A 106 14.27 12.48 5.44
CA ALA A 106 14.05 11.34 6.32
C ALA A 106 12.56 10.98 6.48
N GLY A 107 12.15 9.80 6.01
CA GLY A 107 10.76 9.35 6.07
C GLY A 107 9.83 10.06 5.08
N HIS A 108 10.33 10.63 4.00
CA HIS A 108 9.51 11.17 2.91
C HIS A 108 9.69 10.36 1.63
N GLY A 109 8.73 10.46 0.72
CA GLY A 109 8.87 10.01 -0.65
C GLY A 109 7.63 9.36 -1.24
N HIS A 110 7.81 8.22 -1.91
CA HIS A 110 6.76 7.48 -2.58
C HIS A 110 6.90 5.97 -2.37
N ALA A 111 5.83 5.23 -2.67
CA ALA A 111 5.87 3.78 -2.69
C ALA A 111 6.02 3.27 -4.13
N ARG A 112 6.57 2.06 -4.28
CA ARG A 112 6.53 1.29 -5.52
C ARG A 112 5.89 -0.06 -5.26
N LEU A 113 5.03 -0.48 -6.17
CA LEU A 113 4.39 -1.78 -6.20
C LEU A 113 5.13 -2.70 -7.16
N PHE A 114 5.24 -3.96 -6.77
CA PHE A 114 5.84 -5.04 -7.54
C PHE A 114 4.89 -6.24 -7.55
N LEU A 115 4.72 -6.88 -8.70
CA LEU A 115 3.95 -8.12 -8.85
C LEU A 115 4.92 -9.28 -9.07
N ASP A 116 4.89 -10.26 -8.18
CA ASP A 116 5.79 -11.42 -8.20
C ASP A 116 7.27 -11.02 -8.39
N GLY A 117 7.67 -9.92 -7.74
CA GLY A 117 9.02 -9.36 -7.81
C GLY A 117 9.27 -8.39 -8.97
N HIS A 118 8.37 -8.28 -9.94
CA HIS A 118 8.54 -7.40 -11.11
C HIS A 118 7.93 -6.01 -10.86
N PRO A 119 8.59 -4.91 -11.26
CA PRO A 119 8.03 -3.56 -11.10
C PRO A 119 6.65 -3.42 -11.75
N LEU A 120 5.68 -2.87 -11.01
CA LEU A 120 4.29 -2.74 -11.47
C LEU A 120 3.84 -1.27 -11.55
N ALA A 121 3.98 -0.51 -10.46
CA ALA A 121 3.48 0.86 -10.39
C ALA A 121 4.23 1.71 -9.36
N ARG A 122 4.18 3.03 -9.53
CA ARG A 122 4.51 4.01 -8.48
C ARG A 122 3.22 4.46 -7.81
N VAL A 123 3.27 4.65 -6.50
CA VAL A 123 2.12 5.01 -5.67
C VAL A 123 2.48 6.21 -4.80
N TYR A 124 1.66 7.25 -4.86
CA TYR A 124 1.90 8.54 -4.19
C TYR A 124 0.94 8.83 -3.04
N GLY A 125 0.25 7.81 -2.55
CA GLY A 125 -0.71 7.93 -1.46
C GLY A 125 -1.02 6.58 -0.82
N ALA A 126 -1.88 6.59 0.21
CA ALA A 126 -2.23 5.38 0.95
C ALA A 126 -3.07 4.39 0.13
N TRP A 127 -3.84 4.86 -0.85
CA TRP A 127 -4.73 4.02 -1.64
C TRP A 127 -4.29 3.95 -3.10
N PHE A 128 -4.35 2.76 -3.68
CA PHE A 128 -4.12 2.51 -5.10
C PHE A 128 -5.13 1.50 -5.61
N HIS A 129 -5.83 1.84 -6.69
CA HIS A 129 -6.67 0.90 -7.41
C HIS A 129 -5.80 0.16 -8.43
N LEU A 130 -5.72 -1.16 -8.30
CA LEU A 130 -4.99 -2.06 -9.17
C LEU A 130 -5.99 -2.73 -10.13
N PRO A 131 -6.18 -2.18 -11.34
CA PRO A 131 -7.17 -2.70 -12.28
C PRO A 131 -6.75 -4.07 -12.81
N GLN A 132 -7.73 -4.90 -13.15
CA GLN A 132 -7.47 -6.25 -13.67
C GLN A 132 -6.70 -6.21 -15.00
N SER A 133 -6.88 -5.14 -15.78
CA SER A 133 -6.13 -4.91 -17.03
C SER A 133 -4.63 -4.79 -16.80
N LEU A 134 -4.20 -4.12 -15.72
CA LEU A 134 -2.79 -3.98 -15.36
C LEU A 134 -2.20 -5.31 -14.92
N LEU A 135 -2.94 -6.11 -14.14
CA LEU A 135 -2.53 -7.47 -13.79
C LEU A 135 -2.35 -8.35 -15.02
N ARG A 136 -3.29 -8.31 -15.98
CA ARG A 136 -3.17 -9.07 -17.24
C ARG A 136 -1.97 -8.61 -18.08
N ALA A 137 -1.75 -7.30 -18.19
CA ALA A 137 -0.62 -6.75 -18.93
C ALA A 137 0.73 -7.16 -18.32
N ALA A 138 0.78 -7.36 -17.00
CA ALA A 138 1.95 -7.86 -16.29
C ALA A 138 2.15 -9.39 -16.39
N GLY A 139 1.31 -10.12 -17.14
CA GLY A 139 1.39 -11.58 -17.26
C GLY A 139 0.64 -12.36 -16.18
N GLY A 140 -0.20 -11.68 -15.38
CA GLY A 140 -0.81 -12.23 -14.18
C GLY A 140 0.15 -12.20 -12.98
N GLY A 141 -0.32 -12.68 -11.83
CA GLY A 141 0.51 -12.82 -10.65
C GLY A 141 -0.29 -12.82 -9.36
N THR A 142 0.33 -13.27 -8.27
CA THR A 142 -0.38 -13.45 -7.00
C THR A 142 0.26 -12.72 -5.84
N ARG A 143 1.51 -12.30 -5.90
CA ARG A 143 2.18 -11.63 -4.79
C ARG A 143 2.41 -10.16 -5.10
N LEU A 144 1.68 -9.28 -4.42
CA LEU A 144 1.88 -7.84 -4.49
C LEU A 144 2.81 -7.38 -3.37
N THR A 145 3.91 -6.72 -3.72
CA THR A 145 4.88 -6.17 -2.75
C THR A 145 4.91 -4.65 -2.88
N ALA A 146 4.84 -3.93 -1.76
CA ALA A 146 5.07 -2.50 -1.67
C ALA A 146 6.42 -2.21 -1.03
N GLY A 147 7.23 -1.33 -1.63
CA GLY A 147 8.47 -0.80 -1.06
C GLY A 147 8.44 0.72 -0.92
N LEU A 148 9.09 1.27 0.12
CA LEU A 148 9.18 2.70 0.35
C LEU A 148 10.48 3.28 -0.21
N TYR A 149 10.37 4.40 -0.92
CA TYR A 149 11.46 5.09 -1.60
C TYR A 149 11.47 6.56 -1.19
N ALA A 150 12.67 7.13 -1.08
CA ALA A 150 12.86 8.56 -0.93
C ALA A 150 12.55 9.31 -2.23
N ASP A 151 12.45 10.63 -2.13
CA ASP A 151 12.20 11.51 -3.29
C ASP A 151 13.30 11.43 -4.35
N ASP A 152 14.54 11.13 -3.96
CA ASP A 152 15.68 10.91 -4.88
C ASP A 152 15.72 9.49 -5.49
N HIS A 153 14.66 8.71 -5.30
CA HIS A 153 14.51 7.31 -5.74
C HIS A 153 15.44 6.29 -5.06
N THR A 154 16.10 6.63 -3.96
CA THR A 154 16.81 5.65 -3.13
C THR A 154 15.81 4.86 -2.26
N ALA A 155 16.06 3.57 -2.06
CA ALA A 155 15.15 2.70 -1.32
C ALA A 155 15.40 2.82 0.20
N TRP A 156 14.36 3.10 0.99
CA TRP A 156 14.52 3.13 2.45
C TRP A 156 14.85 1.73 2.96
N ALA A 157 15.80 1.65 3.90
CA ALA A 157 16.25 0.39 4.48
C ALA A 157 16.52 0.49 5.99
N VAL A 158 16.29 -0.61 6.71
CA VAL A 158 16.80 -0.81 8.07
C VAL A 158 17.92 -1.83 7.99
N GLY A 159 19.13 -1.42 8.38
CA GLY A 159 20.32 -2.17 8.02
C GLY A 159 20.49 -2.24 6.49
N SER A 160 20.66 -3.44 5.95
CA SER A 160 20.69 -3.71 4.51
C SER A 160 19.37 -4.29 3.99
N THR A 161 18.29 -4.24 4.78
CA THR A 161 16.98 -4.79 4.39
C THR A 161 16.07 -3.66 3.92
N PRO A 162 15.59 -3.70 2.66
CA PRO A 162 14.62 -2.73 2.15
C PRO A 162 13.33 -2.73 2.98
N VAL A 163 12.77 -1.55 3.21
CA VAL A 163 11.47 -1.39 3.85
C VAL A 163 10.39 -1.77 2.85
N ARG A 164 9.92 -3.02 2.96
CA ARG A 164 8.92 -3.63 2.08
C ARG A 164 7.87 -4.41 2.87
N ALA A 165 6.68 -4.55 2.30
CA ALA A 165 5.64 -5.46 2.77
C ALA A 165 4.96 -6.14 1.59
N ALA A 166 4.45 -7.35 1.78
CA ALA A 166 3.79 -8.11 0.72
C ALA A 166 2.43 -8.65 1.16
N ALA A 167 1.52 -8.79 0.20
CA ALA A 167 0.24 -9.46 0.34
C ALA A 167 0.00 -10.37 -0.87
N THR A 168 -0.79 -11.41 -0.69
CA THR A 168 -1.21 -12.29 -1.78
C THR A 168 -2.57 -11.85 -2.32
N LEU A 169 -2.63 -11.60 -3.62
CA LEU A 169 -3.85 -11.55 -4.43
C LEU A 169 -4.35 -13.00 -4.58
N GLY A 170 -5.34 -13.40 -3.77
CA GLY A 170 -5.98 -14.72 -3.87
C GLY A 170 -7.34 -14.61 -4.56
N ASP A 171 -7.94 -15.74 -4.94
CA ASP A 171 -9.38 -15.74 -5.21
C ASP A 171 -10.12 -15.18 -3.99
N ALA A 172 -11.13 -14.35 -4.22
CA ALA A 172 -11.88 -13.63 -3.19
C ALA A 172 -12.55 -14.60 -2.19
N SER A 173 -11.78 -15.11 -1.24
CA SER A 173 -12.23 -15.49 0.07
C SER A 173 -11.98 -14.27 0.96
N PRO A 174 -13.01 -13.59 1.48
CA PRO A 174 -12.82 -12.46 2.36
C PRO A 174 -12.34 -13.03 3.71
N SER A 175 -11.03 -13.13 3.88
CA SER A 175 -10.48 -13.44 5.19
C SER A 175 -10.69 -12.25 6.11
N ALA A 176 -11.40 -12.53 7.19
CA ALA A 176 -11.61 -11.69 8.36
C ALA A 176 -10.31 -10.98 8.76
N GLY A 177 -10.26 -9.67 8.54
CA GLY A 177 -9.12 -8.83 8.91
C GLY A 177 -9.48 -7.38 9.23
N ALA A 178 -10.76 -7.00 9.15
CA ALA A 178 -11.24 -5.92 9.98
C ALA A 178 -11.36 -6.49 11.38
N THR A 179 -10.70 -5.87 12.37
CA THR A 179 -11.14 -6.00 13.77
C THR A 179 -12.66 -5.96 13.78
N PRO A 180 -13.35 -6.90 14.44
CA PRO A 180 -14.79 -6.81 14.59
C PRO A 180 -15.09 -5.40 15.08
N ASP A 181 -15.70 -4.58 14.24
CA ASP A 181 -16.44 -3.45 14.76
C ASP A 181 -17.49 -4.13 15.62
N GLU A 182 -17.30 -4.09 16.94
CA GLU A 182 -18.23 -4.74 17.84
C GLU A 182 -19.65 -4.29 17.51
N ASN A 183 -19.81 -3.05 17.04
CA ASN A 183 -21.08 -2.46 16.67
C ASN A 183 -21.66 -2.94 15.33
N THR A 184 -20.99 -3.84 14.61
CA THR A 184 -21.45 -4.44 13.35
C THR A 184 -21.71 -5.95 13.49
N THR A 185 -22.93 -6.38 13.21
CA THR A 185 -23.27 -7.79 12.97
C THR A 185 -23.15 -8.10 11.48
N THR A 186 -22.23 -8.97 11.10
CA THR A 186 -22.06 -9.41 9.71
C THR A 186 -22.74 -10.76 9.50
N VAL A 187 -23.49 -10.88 8.40
CA VAL A 187 -24.18 -12.12 8.01
C VAL A 187 -23.76 -12.47 6.58
N ASP A 188 -22.96 -13.51 6.45
CA ASP A 188 -22.51 -14.04 5.16
C ASP A 188 -23.43 -15.18 4.72
N ILE A 189 -24.02 -15.05 3.53
CA ILE A 189 -24.94 -16.04 2.96
C ILE A 189 -24.57 -16.28 1.49
N ALA A 190 -24.53 -17.56 1.11
CA ALA A 190 -24.35 -18.00 -0.26
C ALA A 190 -25.59 -18.75 -0.74
N VAL A 191 -26.00 -18.50 -1.98
CA VAL A 191 -26.98 -19.27 -2.72
C VAL A 191 -26.25 -20.01 -3.84
N LYS A 192 -26.36 -21.32 -3.86
CA LYS A 192 -25.77 -22.18 -4.91
C LYS A 192 -26.69 -23.35 -5.20
N ASP A 193 -26.96 -23.60 -6.48
CA ASP A 193 -27.80 -24.68 -7.00
C ASP A 193 -29.19 -24.69 -6.30
N GLY A 194 -29.75 -23.50 -6.06
CA GLY A 194 -31.02 -23.32 -5.35
C GLY A 194 -30.96 -23.57 -3.84
N LYS A 195 -29.77 -23.76 -3.25
CA LYS A 195 -29.58 -24.00 -1.82
C LYS A 195 -28.92 -22.80 -1.14
N VAL A 196 -29.43 -22.45 0.04
CA VAL A 196 -28.89 -21.38 0.88
C VAL A 196 -27.90 -21.98 1.90
N SER A 197 -26.76 -21.33 2.06
CA SER A 197 -25.72 -21.66 3.05
C SER A 197 -25.27 -20.40 3.81
N PRO A 198 -25.29 -20.40 5.16
CA PRO A 198 -25.83 -21.45 6.03
C PRO A 198 -27.33 -21.68 5.78
N ALA A 199 -27.86 -22.82 6.23
CA ALA A 199 -29.29 -23.11 6.10
C ALA A 199 -30.12 -21.97 6.72
N PRO A 200 -31.27 -21.60 6.11
CA PRO A 200 -32.06 -20.47 6.58
C PRO A 200 -32.47 -20.64 8.04
N GLY A 201 -32.16 -19.64 8.83
CA GLY A 201 -32.37 -19.65 10.27
C GLY A 201 -32.39 -18.25 10.85
N ARG A 202 -32.52 -18.18 12.18
CA ARG A 202 -32.59 -16.92 12.91
C ARG A 202 -31.20 -16.39 13.22
N THR A 203 -30.98 -15.13 12.89
CA THR A 203 -29.79 -14.37 13.27
C THR A 203 -30.18 -13.29 14.27
N GLU A 204 -29.68 -13.38 15.49
CA GLU A 204 -29.96 -12.36 16.50
C GLU A 204 -29.10 -11.10 16.30
N VAL A 205 -29.73 -9.94 16.38
CA VAL A 205 -29.09 -8.63 16.24
C VAL A 205 -29.56 -7.74 17.39
N LYS A 206 -28.63 -7.03 18.04
CA LYS A 206 -29.01 -6.02 19.03
C LYS A 206 -29.53 -4.77 18.33
N LYS A 207 -30.62 -4.18 18.81
CA LYS A 207 -31.12 -2.90 18.32
C LYS A 207 -30.01 -1.83 18.32
N GLY A 208 -29.94 -1.06 17.25
CA GLY A 208 -28.95 0.00 17.04
C GLY A 208 -27.61 -0.47 16.49
N ARG A 209 -27.38 -1.79 16.33
CA ARG A 209 -26.20 -2.32 15.65
C ARG A 209 -26.32 -2.13 14.14
N THR A 210 -25.18 -2.00 13.48
CA THR A 210 -25.10 -2.06 12.03
C THR A 210 -25.18 -3.52 11.59
N VAL A 211 -26.13 -3.85 10.72
CA VAL A 211 -26.20 -5.15 10.03
C VAL A 211 -25.51 -5.02 8.68
N ARG A 212 -24.62 -5.96 8.38
CA ARG A 212 -23.94 -6.08 7.10
C ARG A 212 -24.25 -7.45 6.49
N LEU A 213 -25.20 -7.47 5.55
CA LEU A 213 -25.55 -8.65 4.78
C LEU A 213 -24.59 -8.79 3.60
N ARG A 214 -23.92 -9.92 3.48
CA ARG A 214 -23.00 -10.23 2.38
C ARG A 214 -23.55 -11.45 1.65
N ILE A 215 -24.20 -11.22 0.52
CA ILE A 215 -24.97 -12.23 -0.19
C ILE A 215 -24.27 -12.56 -1.51
N ARG A 216 -23.95 -13.83 -1.75
CA ARG A 216 -23.46 -14.31 -3.04
C ARG A 216 -24.46 -15.28 -3.64
N SER A 217 -24.99 -14.96 -4.82
CA SER A 217 -25.87 -15.86 -5.57
C SER A 217 -25.12 -16.45 -6.76
N ASP A 218 -25.42 -17.67 -7.16
CA ASP A 218 -24.90 -18.31 -8.39
C ASP A 218 -25.70 -17.95 -9.65
N ARG A 219 -26.73 -17.12 -9.50
CA ARG A 219 -27.62 -16.61 -10.55
C ARG A 219 -28.06 -15.18 -10.26
N ASP A 220 -28.52 -14.50 -11.30
CA ASP A 220 -29.09 -13.17 -11.18
C ASP A 220 -30.37 -13.23 -10.33
N ASP A 221 -30.49 -12.31 -9.38
CA ASP A 221 -31.66 -12.20 -8.48
C ASP A 221 -31.76 -10.78 -7.87
N THR A 222 -32.72 -10.57 -6.97
CA THR A 222 -32.85 -9.37 -6.16
C THR A 222 -33.00 -9.74 -4.68
N LEU A 223 -32.14 -9.21 -3.83
CA LEU A 223 -32.26 -9.30 -2.38
C LEU A 223 -33.36 -8.36 -1.87
N HIS A 224 -34.16 -8.83 -0.93
CA HIS A 224 -35.11 -8.03 -0.16
C HIS A 224 -34.85 -8.17 1.34
N VAL A 225 -34.89 -7.05 2.07
CA VAL A 225 -34.94 -7.03 3.53
C VAL A 225 -36.28 -6.42 3.94
N HIS A 226 -37.22 -7.28 4.34
CA HIS A 226 -38.55 -6.86 4.77
C HIS A 226 -38.47 -6.01 6.03
N GLY A 227 -39.32 -4.98 6.12
CA GLY A 227 -39.35 -4.03 7.24
C GLY A 227 -38.24 -2.98 7.27
N TYR A 228 -37.24 -3.05 6.38
CA TYR A 228 -36.21 -2.02 6.22
C TYR A 228 -36.22 -1.36 4.82
N ASP A 229 -37.16 -1.76 3.95
CA ASP A 229 -37.30 -1.30 2.57
C ASP A 229 -35.98 -1.33 1.79
N LYS A 230 -35.13 -2.33 2.07
CA LYS A 230 -33.86 -2.53 1.34
C LYS A 230 -34.07 -3.53 0.23
N LYS A 231 -33.62 -3.15 -0.96
CA LYS A 231 -33.52 -4.01 -2.12
C LYS A 231 -32.13 -3.86 -2.74
N ALA A 232 -31.58 -4.95 -3.26
CA ALA A 232 -30.32 -4.91 -3.99
C ALA A 232 -30.30 -5.96 -5.09
N THR A 233 -29.87 -5.59 -6.29
CA THR A 233 -29.62 -6.56 -7.37
C THR A 233 -28.48 -7.48 -6.95
N LEU A 234 -28.64 -8.78 -7.17
CA LEU A 234 -27.67 -9.85 -6.94
C LEU A 234 -27.21 -10.42 -8.29
N PRO A 235 -26.13 -9.91 -8.90
CA PRO A 235 -25.59 -10.51 -10.11
C PRO A 235 -25.00 -11.90 -9.84
N ALA A 236 -25.17 -12.82 -10.78
CA ALA A 236 -24.64 -14.18 -10.71
C ALA A 236 -23.13 -14.20 -10.42
N GLY A 237 -22.74 -15.01 -9.44
CA GLY A 237 -21.35 -15.21 -9.03
C GLY A 237 -20.74 -14.08 -8.21
N ARG A 238 -21.39 -12.92 -8.09
CA ARG A 238 -20.88 -11.75 -7.33
C ARG A 238 -21.41 -11.72 -5.91
N THR A 239 -20.58 -11.23 -4.98
CA THR A 239 -21.02 -10.96 -3.61
C THR A 239 -21.50 -9.52 -3.50
N VAL A 240 -22.73 -9.32 -3.07
CA VAL A 240 -23.35 -8.01 -2.85
C VAL A 240 -23.44 -7.74 -1.36
N THR A 241 -23.05 -6.55 -0.95
CA THR A 241 -23.11 -6.13 0.46
C THR A 241 -24.22 -5.10 0.66
N VAL A 242 -25.17 -5.39 1.53
CA VAL A 242 -26.18 -4.42 2.00
C VAL A 242 -25.93 -4.11 3.47
N THR A 243 -25.82 -2.82 3.79
CA THR A 243 -25.59 -2.36 5.16
C THR A 243 -26.73 -1.48 5.62
N PHE A 244 -27.23 -1.70 6.82
CA PHE A 244 -28.27 -0.87 7.44
C PHE A 244 -28.17 -0.93 8.98
N THR A 245 -28.77 0.05 9.66
CA THR A 245 -28.86 0.04 11.13
C THR A 245 -30.11 -0.73 11.55
N ALA A 246 -29.98 -1.68 12.47
CA ALA A 246 -31.11 -2.42 13.03
C ALA A 246 -31.86 -1.57 14.08
N ASP A 247 -32.57 -0.54 13.67
CA ASP A 247 -33.25 0.43 14.54
C ASP A 247 -34.69 0.06 14.92
N ARG A 248 -35.22 -1.04 14.38
CA ARG A 248 -36.56 -1.57 14.66
C ARG A 248 -36.47 -2.94 15.31
N THR A 249 -37.12 -3.12 16.46
CA THR A 249 -37.26 -4.44 17.10
C THR A 249 -38.27 -5.29 16.33
N GLY A 250 -38.02 -6.59 16.19
CA GLY A 250 -38.92 -7.50 15.49
C GLY A 250 -38.20 -8.67 14.81
N LEU A 251 -38.99 -9.45 14.07
CA LEU A 251 -38.50 -10.51 13.17
C LEU A 251 -38.61 -10.00 11.74
N PHE A 252 -37.51 -10.00 10.99
CA PHE A 252 -37.45 -9.48 9.63
C PHE A 252 -36.88 -10.53 8.69
N GLU A 253 -37.58 -10.82 7.61
CA GLU A 253 -37.13 -11.80 6.63
C GLU A 253 -36.21 -11.17 5.59
N VAL A 254 -35.16 -11.91 5.26
CA VAL A 254 -34.23 -11.58 4.19
C VAL A 254 -34.38 -12.67 3.14
N GLU A 255 -34.72 -12.31 1.91
CA GLU A 255 -35.05 -13.26 0.85
C GLU A 255 -34.54 -12.81 -0.52
N THR A 256 -34.58 -13.72 -1.49
CA THR A 256 -34.41 -13.42 -2.91
C THR A 256 -35.76 -13.33 -3.61
N HIS A 257 -35.96 -12.35 -4.49
CA HIS A 257 -37.24 -12.10 -5.16
C HIS A 257 -37.53 -13.09 -6.28
N GLU A 258 -36.61 -13.24 -7.23
CA GLU A 258 -36.86 -14.01 -8.46
C GLU A 258 -36.95 -15.51 -8.16
N SER A 259 -36.33 -15.92 -7.06
CA SER A 259 -36.25 -17.33 -6.73
C SER A 259 -36.78 -17.75 -5.39
N ASP A 260 -37.42 -16.83 -4.69
CA ASP A 260 -38.27 -17.10 -3.53
C ASP A 260 -37.55 -17.93 -2.45
N LEU A 261 -36.25 -17.67 -2.27
CA LEU A 261 -35.45 -18.31 -1.24
C LEU A 261 -35.39 -17.41 -0.02
N LEU A 262 -35.86 -17.94 1.11
CA LEU A 262 -35.57 -17.37 2.42
C LEU A 262 -34.07 -17.54 2.71
N LEU A 263 -33.37 -16.44 2.96
CA LEU A 263 -31.94 -16.43 3.24
C LEU A 263 -31.65 -16.49 4.75
N THR A 264 -32.33 -15.66 5.53
CA THR A 264 -32.27 -15.66 7.00
C THR A 264 -33.46 -14.88 7.56
N GLN A 265 -33.73 -15.04 8.86
CA GLN A 265 -34.61 -14.14 9.60
C GLN A 265 -33.80 -13.38 10.65
N LEU A 266 -33.80 -12.06 10.59
CA LEU A 266 -33.14 -11.21 11.57
C LEU A 266 -34.07 -10.99 12.77
N VAL A 267 -33.62 -11.41 13.95
CA VAL A 267 -34.30 -11.16 15.22
C VAL A 267 -33.65 -9.95 15.88
N VAL A 268 -34.28 -8.79 15.79
CA VAL A 268 -33.78 -7.56 16.39
C VAL A 268 -34.39 -7.36 17.77
N ARG A 269 -33.54 -7.32 18.80
CA ARG A 269 -33.91 -7.17 20.22
C ARG A 269 -33.13 -6.09 20.94
#